data_AF-A0A2H0MNA7-F1
#
_entry.id   AF-A0A2H0MNA7-F1
#
_cell.length_a   1.000
_cell.length_b   1.000
_cell.length_c   1.000
_cell.angle_alpha   90.00
_cell.angle_beta   90.00
_cell.angle_gamma   90.00
#
_symmetry.space_group_name_H-M   'P 1'
#
loop_
_entity.id
_entity.type
_entity.pdbx_description
1 polymer ?
#
loop_
_entity_poly.entity_id
_entity_poly.type
_entity_poly.pdbx_seq_one_letter_code
_entity_poly.pdbx_strand_id
1 'polypeptide(L)'
;MNMNHGERLMMVLSKGDSAIVTEFGGREAMEAMKVQAEARGMTCTSLRIEDYYPTYRGYRYFDFRNPVTQKYFNLDYLLEAWDQDKIHHQGEGVDDWFIH
;
A
#
# COMPACT_ATOMS: atom_id res chain seq x y z
N MET A 1 -0.30 -4.72 -30.67
CA MET A 1 -0.86 -5.15 -29.37
C MET A 1 -1.59 -3.96 -28.79
N ASN A 2 -2.93 -3.94 -28.87
CA ASN A 2 -3.73 -2.92 -28.19
C ASN A 2 -3.66 -3.21 -26.69
N MET A 3 -2.75 -2.51 -25.99
CA MET A 3 -2.89 -2.33 -24.54
C MET A 3 -4.19 -1.55 -24.37
N ASN A 4 -5.26 -2.27 -24.04
CA ASN A 4 -6.51 -1.69 -23.63
C ASN A 4 -6.15 -0.70 -22.51
N HIS A 5 -6.24 0.60 -22.76
CA HIS A 5 -6.08 1.65 -21.76
C HIS A 5 -7.31 1.62 -20.85
N GLY A 6 -7.58 0.44 -20.26
CA GLY A 6 -8.60 0.25 -19.26
C GLY A 6 -8.36 1.26 -18.15
N GLU A 7 -9.45 1.81 -17.64
CA GLU A 7 -9.46 2.75 -16.52
C GLU A 7 -8.46 2.27 -15.46
N ARG A 8 -7.39 3.04 -15.25
CA ARG A 8 -6.37 2.71 -14.24
C ARG A 8 -6.98 2.97 -12.88
N LEU A 9 -7.41 1.91 -12.22
CA LEU A 9 -8.03 1.99 -10.91
C LEU A 9 -6.94 1.91 -9.86
N MET A 10 -6.63 3.04 -9.23
CA MET A 10 -5.64 3.10 -8.15
C MET A 10 -6.32 3.37 -6.82
N MET A 11 -5.74 2.83 -5.75
CA MET A 11 -6.21 3.02 -4.39
C MET A 11 -5.04 3.07 -3.41
N VAL A 12 -5.11 4.02 -2.49
CA VAL A 12 -4.24 4.11 -1.33
C VAL A 12 -4.86 3.34 -0.19
N LEU A 13 -4.10 2.42 0.39
CA LEU A 13 -4.46 1.70 1.61
C LEU A 13 -3.55 2.19 2.73
N SER A 14 -4.12 2.68 3.82
CA SER A 14 -3.37 3.32 4.91
C SER A 14 -3.83 2.88 6.30
N LYS A 15 -2.91 2.86 7.27
CA LYS A 15 -3.20 2.63 8.70
C LYS A 15 -2.20 3.37 9.58
N GLY A 16 -2.67 4.41 10.27
CA GLY A 16 -1.78 5.36 10.94
C GLY A 16 -0.92 6.08 9.90
N ASP A 17 0.39 6.17 10.15
CA ASP A 17 1.33 6.88 9.27
C ASP A 17 1.85 6.00 8.10
N SER A 18 1.44 4.73 8.05
CA SER A 18 1.86 3.79 7.01
C SER A 18 0.82 3.71 5.89
N ALA A 19 1.29 3.69 4.64
CA ALA A 19 0.42 3.47 3.49
C ALA A 19 1.11 2.73 2.34
N ILE A 20 0.29 2.14 1.48
CA ILE A 20 0.70 1.58 0.19
C ILE A 20 -0.21 2.10 -0.92
N VAL A 21 0.28 2.06 -2.15
CA VAL A 21 -0.51 2.30 -3.36
C VAL A 21 -0.73 0.98 -4.08
N THR A 22 -1.96 0.75 -4.52
CA THR A 22 -2.36 -0.46 -5.24
C THR A 22 -3.00 -0.06 -6.57
N GLU A 23 -2.67 -0.79 -7.64
CA GLU A 23 -3.29 -0.61 -8.97
C GLU A 23 -4.00 -1.88 -9.40
N PHE A 24 -5.24 -1.76 -9.90
CA PHE A 24 -6.10 -2.87 -10.27
C PHE A 24 -6.45 -2.83 -11.76
N GLY A 25 -6.70 -4.02 -12.32
CA GLY A 25 -7.22 -4.18 -13.69
C GLY A 25 -8.74 -4.09 -13.81
N GLY A 26 -9.46 -3.99 -12.69
CA GLY A 26 -10.93 -4.00 -12.68
C GLY A 26 -11.53 -3.59 -11.34
N ARG A 27 -12.76 -3.07 -11.39
CA ARG A 27 -13.48 -2.50 -10.23
C ARG A 27 -13.80 -3.56 -9.17
N GLU A 28 -14.15 -4.77 -9.60
CA GLU A 28 -14.45 -5.88 -8.68
C GLU A 28 -13.25 -6.21 -7.78
N ALA A 29 -12.05 -6.32 -8.36
CA ALA A 29 -10.83 -6.59 -7.59
C ALA A 29 -10.49 -5.46 -6.61
N MET A 30 -10.69 -4.20 -7.04
CA MET A 30 -10.50 -3.03 -6.19
C MET A 30 -11.46 -3.02 -5.00
N GLU A 31 -12.76 -3.26 -5.24
CA GLU A 31 -13.78 -3.29 -4.18
C GLU A 31 -13.56 -4.47 -3.22
N ALA A 32 -13.19 -5.65 -3.73
CA ALA A 32 -12.85 -6.79 -2.89
C ALA A 32 -11.66 -6.49 -1.96
N MET A 33 -10.62 -5.83 -2.48
CA MET A 33 -9.49 -5.37 -1.67
C MET A 33 -9.92 -4.32 -0.64
N LYS A 34 -10.76 -3.36 -1.04
CA LYS A 34 -11.27 -2.32 -0.16
C LYS A 34 -12.01 -2.92 1.05
N VAL A 35 -12.93 -3.85 0.81
CA VAL A 35 -13.67 -4.54 1.88
C VAL A 35 -12.72 -5.28 2.82
N GLN A 36 -11.72 -5.98 2.27
CA GLN A 36 -10.74 -6.70 3.08
C GLN A 36 -9.85 -5.78 3.93
N ALA A 37 -9.47 -4.63 3.39
CA ALA A 37 -8.64 -3.63 4.06
C ALA A 37 -9.43 -2.89 5.15
N GLU A 38 -10.66 -2.48 4.86
CA GLU A 38 -11.56 -1.84 5.84
C GLU A 38 -11.88 -2.78 7.00
N ALA A 39 -12.11 -4.07 6.73
CA ALA A 39 -12.29 -5.09 7.78
C ALA A 39 -11.08 -5.21 8.73
N ARG A 40 -9.89 -4.75 8.32
CA ARG A 40 -8.65 -4.74 9.11
C ARG A 40 -8.33 -3.36 9.70
N GLY A 41 -9.27 -2.43 9.60
CA GLY A 41 -9.17 -1.06 10.12
C GLY A 41 -8.26 -0.15 9.27
N MET A 42 -8.07 -0.46 7.98
CA MET A 42 -7.36 0.43 7.06
C MET A 42 -8.32 1.46 6.46
N THR A 43 -7.79 2.62 6.11
CA THR A 43 -8.49 3.63 5.30
C THR A 43 -8.15 3.43 3.83
N CYS A 44 -9.19 3.40 2.99
CA CYS A 44 -9.12 3.15 1.57
C CYS A 44 -9.52 4.41 0.79
N THR A 45 -8.57 5.00 0.06
CA THR A 45 -8.83 6.23 -0.73
C THR A 45 -8.57 5.94 -2.20
N SER A 46 -9.59 6.07 -3.04
CA SER A 46 -9.41 5.97 -4.49
C SER A 46 -8.52 7.09 -5.00
N LEU A 47 -7.68 6.77 -5.97
CA LEU A 47 -6.67 7.67 -6.48
C LEU A 47 -6.70 7.70 -8.00
N ARG A 48 -6.53 8.89 -8.58
CA ARG A 48 -6.25 9.05 -10.00
C ARG A 48 -4.75 9.11 -10.24
N ILE A 49 -4.30 8.67 -11.40
CA ILE A 49 -2.86 8.62 -11.70
C ILE A 49 -2.22 10.02 -11.69
N GLU A 50 -2.98 11.04 -12.03
CA GLU A 50 -2.56 12.45 -11.98
C GLU A 50 -2.25 12.90 -10.54
N ASP A 51 -2.96 12.34 -9.56
CA ASP A 51 -2.78 12.64 -8.12
C ASP A 51 -1.63 11.83 -7.49
N TYR A 52 -1.24 10.70 -8.11
CA TYR A 52 -0.15 9.83 -7.65
C TYR A 52 1.20 10.57 -7.68
N TYR A 53 1.55 11.13 -8.84
CA TYR A 53 2.86 11.72 -9.10
C TYR A 53 3.30 12.79 -8.09
N PRO A 54 2.43 13.74 -7.68
CA PRO A 54 2.80 14.76 -6.71
C PRO A 54 2.70 14.29 -5.25
N THR A 55 1.71 13.46 -4.90
CA THR A 55 1.29 13.30 -3.50
C THR A 55 1.75 11.99 -2.88
N TYR A 56 1.88 10.92 -3.67
CA TYR A 56 2.13 9.57 -3.17
C TYR A 56 3.45 8.99 -3.67
N ARG A 57 4.40 9.85 -3.99
CA ARG A 57 5.75 9.45 -4.38
C ARG A 57 6.51 8.87 -3.18
N GLY A 58 7.00 7.65 -3.31
CA GLY A 58 7.82 6.97 -2.29
C GLY A 58 7.08 5.94 -1.44
N TYR A 59 5.74 5.88 -1.52
CA TYR A 59 4.98 4.78 -0.93
C TYR A 59 5.27 3.47 -1.67
N ARG A 60 5.19 2.34 -0.95
CA ARG A 60 5.30 1.02 -1.58
C ARG A 60 4.13 0.85 -2.55
N TYR A 61 4.43 0.40 -3.76
CA TYR A 61 3.46 0.24 -4.84
C TYR A 61 3.30 -1.23 -5.21
N PHE A 62 2.05 -1.68 -5.37
CA PHE A 62 1.68 -3.05 -5.73
C PHE A 62 0.77 -3.06 -6.96
N ASP A 63 1.25 -3.68 -8.04
CA ASP A 63 0.47 -3.90 -9.26
C ASP A 63 -0.35 -5.20 -9.14
N PHE A 64 -1.65 -5.10 -8.88
CA PHE A 64 -2.57 -6.25 -8.86
C PHE A 64 -3.03 -6.69 -10.24
N ARG A 65 -2.58 -6.05 -11.32
CA ARG A 65 -2.72 -6.64 -12.67
C ARG A 65 -1.70 -7.76 -12.88
N ASN A 66 -0.65 -7.79 -12.07
CA ASN A 66 0.35 -8.85 -12.09
C ASN A 66 -0.15 -10.07 -11.28
N PRO A 67 -0.29 -11.26 -11.90
CA PRO A 67 -0.70 -12.49 -11.22
C PRO A 67 0.21 -12.88 -10.05
N VAL A 68 1.51 -12.55 -10.11
CA VAL A 68 2.46 -12.81 -9.03
C VAL A 68 2.09 -12.00 -7.79
N THR A 69 1.80 -10.71 -7.95
CA THR A 69 1.33 -9.85 -6.85
C THR A 69 0.02 -10.40 -6.28
N GLN A 70 -0.96 -10.73 -7.13
CA GLN A 70 -2.22 -11.30 -6.65
C GLN A 70 -2.04 -12.58 -5.82
N LYS A 71 -1.05 -13.41 -6.18
CA LYS A 71 -0.79 -14.68 -5.51
C LYS A 71 -0.10 -14.52 -4.15
N TYR A 72 0.83 -13.58 -4.03
CA TYR A 72 1.71 -13.47 -2.86
C TYR A 72 1.39 -12.29 -1.95
N PHE A 73 0.61 -11.31 -2.43
CA PHE A 73 0.20 -10.19 -1.60
C PHE A 73 -0.74 -10.66 -0.49
N ASN A 74 -0.46 -10.24 0.74
CA ASN A 74 -1.26 -10.55 1.91
C ASN A 74 -1.32 -9.31 2.82
N LEU A 75 -2.53 -8.85 3.14
CA LEU A 75 -2.76 -7.71 4.01
C LEU A 75 -2.33 -7.97 5.46
N ASP A 76 -2.52 -9.17 5.97
CA ASP A 76 -2.15 -9.51 7.35
C ASP A 76 -0.63 -9.43 7.52
N TYR A 77 0.13 -9.97 6.55
CA TYR A 77 1.58 -9.85 6.53
C TYR A 77 2.05 -8.39 6.40
N LEU A 78 1.39 -7.59 5.57
CA LEU A 78 1.70 -6.16 5.42
C LEU A 78 1.50 -5.42 6.75
N LEU A 79 0.39 -5.69 7.44
CA LEU A 79 0.07 -5.06 8.73
C LEU A 79 1.06 -5.48 9.82
N GLU A 80 1.41 -6.77 9.88
CA GLU A 80 2.44 -7.26 10.80
C GLU A 80 3.79 -6.57 10.56
N ALA A 81 4.20 -6.43 9.30
CA ALA A 81 5.42 -5.72 8.95
C ALA A 81 5.38 -4.24 9.39
N TRP A 82 4.23 -3.56 9.25
CA TRP A 82 4.07 -2.19 9.73
C TRP A 82 4.13 -2.07 11.26
N ASP A 83 3.55 -3.03 11.98
CA ASP A 83 3.59 -3.03 13.43
C ASP A 83 5.02 -3.33 13.94
N GLN A 84 5.76 -4.22 13.27
CA GLN A 84 7.17 -4.46 13.55
C GLN A 84 8.06 -3.24 13.28
N ASP A 85 7.87 -2.57 12.13
CA ASP A 85 8.59 -1.34 11.79
C ASP A 85 8.38 -0.26 12.89
N LYS A 86 7.15 -0.12 13.39
CA LYS A 86 6.85 0.81 14.50
C LYS A 86 7.56 0.45 15.79
N ILE A 87 7.63 -0.84 16.14
CA ILE A 87 8.34 -1.30 17.35
C ILE A 87 9.83 -1.00 17.24
N HIS A 88 10.45 -1.26 16.08
CA HIS A 88 11.87 -0.96 15.86
C HIS A 88 12.14 0.54 15.97
N HIS A 89 11.30 1.39 15.38
CA HIS A 89 11.46 2.84 15.46
C HIS A 89 11.16 3.43 16.86
N GLN A 90 10.37 2.74 17.70
CA GLN A 90 10.18 3.13 19.11
C GLN A 90 11.34 2.70 20.01
N GLY A 91 12.14 1.71 19.60
CA GLY A 91 13.35 1.27 20.29
C GLY A 91 14.62 2.04 19.90
N GLU A 92 14.61 2.81 18.80
CA GLU A 92 15.72 3.66 18.35
C GLU A 92 15.72 5.06 19.02
N GLY A 93 15.38 5.09 20.31
CA GLY A 93 15.48 6.26 21.17
C GLY A 93 16.46 6.00 22.29
N VAL A 94 17.65 6.60 22.16
CA VAL A 94 18.73 6.76 23.17
C VAL A 94 19.59 5.51 23.41
N ASP A 95 20.58 5.26 22.56
CA ASP A 95 21.99 5.17 22.99
C ASP A 95 22.93 5.05 21.78
N ASP A 96 23.96 5.91 21.79
CA ASP A 96 25.25 5.82 21.10
C ASP A 96 25.33 5.84 19.56
N TRP A 97 25.28 7.05 19.00
CA TRP A 97 26.00 7.37 17.74
C TRP A 97 26.79 8.70 17.79
N PHE A 98 27.17 9.18 18.97
CA PHE A 98 28.19 10.23 19.09
C PHE A 98 29.58 9.60 19.17
N ILE A 99 30.25 9.47 18.02
CA ILE A 99 31.68 9.20 17.98
C ILE A 99 32.41 10.51 18.33
N HIS A 100 33.28 10.47 19.35
CA HIS A 100 34.21 11.55 19.76
C HIS A 100 35.29 11.82 18.70
#